data_AF-G2IK10-F1
#
_entry.id   AF-G2IK10-F1
#
_cell.length_a   1.000
_cell.length_b   1.000
_cell.length_c   1.000
_cell.angle_alpha   90.00
_cell.angle_beta   90.00
_cell.angle_gamma   90.00
#
_symmetry.space_group_name_H-M   'P 1'
#
loop_
_entity.id
_entity.type
_entity.pdbx_description
1 polymer ?
#
loop_
_entity_poly.entity_id
_entity_poly.type
_entity_poly.pdbx_seq_one_letter_code
_entity_poly.pdbx_strand_id
1 'polypeptide(L)'
;MPHPDAGKREYLLIELKRPLLKLGRKELDQVEDYVNAIREEVEFTHTDTSWNFFLVASEFEPEIHSRIYQKDGPHGLFLHGDNFRFWIKTWSEVVRENEARLQFVQQKLQVEVSDEEIEQRISDMRQLVVK
;
A
#
# COMPACT_ATOMS: atom_id res chain seq x y z
N MET A 1 1.04 -3.03 7.22
CA MET A 1 0.03 -2.80 8.29
C MET A 1 0.68 -3.21 9.61
N PRO A 2 0.34 -2.62 10.77
CA PRO A 2 0.93 -3.07 12.01
C PRO A 2 0.57 -4.54 12.26
N HIS A 3 1.59 -5.38 12.47
CA HIS A 3 1.40 -6.81 12.76
C HIS A 3 1.23 -6.99 14.28
N PRO A 4 0.29 -7.83 14.74
CA PRO A 4 0.08 -8.08 16.18
C PRO A 4 1.23 -8.83 16.89
N ASP A 5 2.30 -9.19 16.16
CA ASP A 5 3.43 -9.94 16.69
C ASP A 5 4.63 -9.00 16.80
N ALA A 6 5.13 -8.80 18.01
CA ALA A 6 6.24 -7.88 18.30
C ALA A 6 7.58 -8.36 17.69
N GLY A 7 7.70 -9.65 17.35
CA GLY A 7 8.86 -10.19 16.64
C GLY A 7 8.86 -9.93 15.14
N LYS A 8 7.69 -9.61 14.58
CA LYS A 8 7.52 -9.34 13.16
C LYS A 8 7.68 -7.87 12.85
N ARG A 9 8.56 -7.56 11.89
CA ARG A 9 8.78 -6.20 11.42
C ARG A 9 8.28 -6.04 10.00
N GLU A 10 7.58 -4.96 9.74
CA GLU A 10 7.29 -4.53 8.38
C GLU A 10 7.98 -3.21 8.11
N TYR A 11 8.79 -3.16 7.07
CA TYR A 11 9.39 -1.92 6.60
C TYR A 11 8.74 -1.48 5.29
N LEU A 12 8.58 -0.17 5.15
CA LEU A 12 8.00 0.46 3.99
C LEU A 12 8.98 1.50 3.47
N LEU A 13 9.43 1.33 2.24
CA LEU A 13 10.29 2.29 1.56
C LEU A 13 9.56 2.84 0.34
N ILE A 14 9.50 4.17 0.23
CA ILE A 14 8.77 4.86 -0.83
C ILE A 14 9.74 5.79 -1.55
N GLU A 15 9.97 5.52 -2.83
CA GLU A 15 10.67 6.40 -3.76
C GLU A 15 9.62 7.19 -4.56
N LEU A 16 9.66 8.51 -4.44
CA LEU A 16 8.76 9.41 -5.15
C LEU A 16 9.49 10.08 -6.31
N LYS A 17 8.98 9.90 -7.53
CA LYS A 17 9.48 10.62 -8.70
C LYS A 17 8.68 11.91 -8.91
N ARG A 18 9.40 12.95 -9.37
CA ARG A 18 8.81 14.26 -9.69
C ARG A 18 7.67 14.09 -10.72
N PRO A 19 6.58 14.87 -10.63
CA PRO A 19 5.40 14.65 -11.48
C PRO A 19 5.63 14.77 -12.99
N LEU A 20 6.61 15.57 -13.40
CA LEU A 20 6.94 15.80 -14.82
C LEU A 20 7.87 14.74 -15.41
N LEU A 21 8.32 13.77 -14.61
CA LEU A 21 9.16 12.68 -15.08
C LEU A 21 8.28 11.51 -15.50
N LYS A 22 8.41 11.11 -16.77
CA LYS A 22 7.93 9.80 -17.23
C LYS A 22 8.94 8.74 -16.81
N LEU A 23 8.47 7.72 -16.13
CA LEU A 23 9.32 6.62 -15.70
C LEU A 23 9.70 5.76 -16.90
N GLY A 24 10.99 5.57 -17.16
CA GLY A 24 11.50 4.66 -18.18
C GLY A 24 12.27 3.49 -17.57
N ARG A 25 12.97 2.72 -18.41
CA ARG A 25 13.81 1.59 -17.97
C ARG A 25 14.90 2.00 -17.00
N LYS A 26 15.57 3.13 -17.26
CA LYS A 26 16.71 3.58 -16.46
C LYS A 26 16.33 3.79 -14.98
N GLU A 27 15.19 4.42 -14.73
CA GLU A 27 14.71 4.68 -13.38
C GLU A 27 14.26 3.38 -12.70
N LEU A 28 13.67 2.47 -13.46
CA LEU A 28 13.31 1.12 -13.03
C LEU A 28 14.54 0.34 -12.55
N ASP A 29 15.57 0.28 -13.40
CA ASP A 29 16.80 -0.46 -13.13
C ASP A 29 17.52 0.13 -11.90
N GLN A 30 17.54 1.47 -11.74
CA GLN A 30 18.11 2.12 -10.56
C GLN A 30 17.43 1.69 -9.25
N VAL A 31 16.10 1.59 -9.24
CA VAL A 31 15.37 1.19 -8.03
C VAL A 31 15.51 -0.32 -7.78
N GLU A 32 15.59 -1.12 -8.85
CA GLU A 32 15.89 -2.55 -8.74
C GLU A 32 17.26 -2.80 -8.11
N ASP A 33 18.30 -2.05 -8.52
CA ASP A 33 19.64 -2.12 -7.92
C ASP A 33 19.61 -1.79 -6.42
N TYR A 34 18.88 -0.75 -6.03
CA TYR A 34 18.73 -0.36 -4.63
C TYR A 34 18.03 -1.44 -3.80
N VAL A 35 16.95 -2.02 -4.35
CA VAL A 35 16.24 -3.13 -3.71
C VAL A 35 17.16 -4.35 -3.57
N ASN A 36 17.95 -4.67 -4.59
CA ASN A 36 18.89 -5.80 -4.55
C ASN A 36 20.00 -5.57 -3.51
N ALA A 37 20.56 -4.36 -3.44
CA ALA A 37 21.55 -4.01 -2.41
C ALA A 37 20.98 -4.17 -0.99
N ILE A 38 19.75 -3.69 -0.77
CA ILE A 38 19.08 -3.85 0.53
C ILE A 38 18.83 -5.33 0.88
N ARG A 39 18.54 -6.18 -0.11
CA ARG A 39 18.33 -7.63 0.12
C ARG A 39 19.58 -8.34 0.63
N GLU A 40 20.76 -7.83 0.30
CA GLU A 40 22.04 -8.42 0.72
C GLU A 40 22.39 -8.09 2.18
N GLU A 41 21.68 -7.15 2.81
CA GLU A 41 21.90 -6.78 4.21
C GLU A 41 21.45 -7.87 5.19
N VAL A 42 22.19 -8.04 6.30
CA VAL A 42 21.97 -9.12 7.28
C VAL A 42 20.57 -9.07 7.92
N GLU A 43 19.96 -7.89 7.96
CA GLU A 43 18.61 -7.66 8.46
C GLU A 43 17.54 -8.32 7.58
N PHE A 44 17.85 -8.64 6.31
CA PHE A 44 17.00 -9.41 5.38
C PHE A 44 17.03 -10.92 5.62
N THR A 45 18.16 -11.47 6.08
CA THR A 45 18.43 -12.92 5.97
C THR A 45 17.91 -13.75 7.15
N HIS A 46 17.72 -13.15 8.33
CA HIS A 46 17.55 -13.91 9.57
C HIS A 46 16.41 -13.43 10.49
N THR A 47 15.51 -12.56 10.02
CA THR A 47 14.42 -12.02 10.83
C THR A 47 13.07 -12.27 10.15
N ASP A 48 11.99 -12.39 10.94
CA ASP A 48 10.61 -12.45 10.45
C ASP A 48 10.15 -11.04 10.01
N THR A 49 10.88 -10.50 9.03
CA THR A 49 10.75 -9.13 8.55
C THR A 49 10.27 -9.13 7.11
N SER A 50 9.24 -8.34 6.83
CA SER A 50 8.72 -8.13 5.49
C SER A 50 8.99 -6.71 5.00
N TRP A 51 9.48 -6.57 3.76
CA TRP A 51 9.76 -5.27 3.15
C TRP A 51 8.78 -4.96 2.02
N ASN A 52 8.25 -3.76 2.01
CA ASN A 52 7.43 -3.25 0.91
C ASN A 52 8.13 -2.03 0.32
N PHE A 53 8.54 -2.15 -0.93
CA PHE A 53 9.11 -1.07 -1.72
C PHE A 53 8.03 -0.51 -2.63
N PHE A 54 7.95 0.82 -2.72
CA PHE A 54 7.05 1.52 -3.62
C PHE A 54 7.84 2.53 -4.44
N LEU A 55 7.70 2.46 -5.76
CA LEU A 55 8.09 3.51 -6.67
C LEU A 55 6.82 4.17 -7.19
N VAL A 56 6.65 5.45 -6.87
CA VAL A 56 5.48 6.23 -7.26
C VAL A 56 5.87 7.30 -8.27
N ALA A 57 5.24 7.28 -9.44
CA ALA A 57 5.42 8.29 -10.49
C ALA A 57 4.07 8.85 -10.95
N SER A 58 4.09 9.80 -11.88
CA SER A 58 2.85 10.26 -12.52
C SER A 58 2.47 9.42 -13.72
N GLU A 59 3.45 9.08 -14.55
CA GLU A 59 3.26 8.39 -15.83
C GLU A 59 4.45 7.46 -16.11
N PHE A 60 4.18 6.46 -16.95
CA PHE A 60 5.15 5.44 -17.36
C PHE A 60 5.34 5.49 -18.88
N GLU A 61 6.55 5.17 -19.34
CA GLU A 61 6.80 4.96 -20.76
C GLU A 61 6.11 3.65 -21.23
N PRO A 62 5.48 3.62 -22.42
CA PRO A 62 4.73 2.46 -22.91
C PRO A 62 5.52 1.14 -22.86
N GLU A 63 6.83 1.21 -23.09
CA GLU A 63 7.72 0.06 -23.11
C GLU A 63 7.92 -0.65 -21.77
N ILE A 64 7.63 0.01 -20.65
CA ILE A 64 7.78 -0.59 -19.32
C ILE A 64 6.46 -1.10 -18.73
N HIS A 65 5.32 -0.80 -19.38
CA HIS A 65 3.99 -1.22 -18.91
C HIS A 65 3.90 -2.73 -18.74
N SER A 66 4.41 -3.53 -19.68
CA SER A 66 4.33 -4.99 -19.63
C SER A 66 5.16 -5.59 -18.48
N ARG A 67 6.20 -4.89 -18.02
CA ARG A 67 6.99 -5.30 -16.86
C ARG A 67 6.26 -5.02 -15.54
N ILE A 68 5.51 -3.92 -15.48
CA ILE A 68 4.78 -3.46 -14.28
C ILE A 68 3.42 -4.17 -14.14
N TYR A 69 2.74 -4.37 -15.27
CA TYR A 69 1.37 -4.90 -15.32
C TYR A 69 1.37 -6.29 -15.93
N GLN A 70 1.76 -7.26 -15.11
CA GLN A 70 1.81 -8.67 -15.49
C GLN A 70 0.40 -9.26 -15.51
N LYS A 71 0.10 -10.09 -16.52
CA LYS A 71 -1.26 -10.60 -16.78
C LYS A 71 -1.86 -11.38 -15.61
N ASP A 72 -1.03 -12.16 -14.92
CA ASP A 72 -1.47 -13.09 -13.87
C ASP A 72 -1.00 -12.64 -12.47
N GLY A 73 -0.50 -11.40 -12.35
CA GLY A 73 0.01 -10.83 -11.11
C GLY A 73 -0.85 -9.67 -10.60
N PRO A 74 -0.72 -9.29 -9.31
CA PRO A 74 -1.33 -8.08 -8.79
C PRO A 74 -0.88 -6.84 -9.59
N HIS A 75 -1.84 -5.94 -9.88
CA HIS A 75 -1.56 -4.74 -10.66
C HIS A 75 -0.51 -3.85 -9.98
N GLY A 76 0.58 -3.59 -10.68
CA GLY A 76 1.69 -2.79 -10.18
C GLY A 76 2.67 -3.56 -9.29
N LEU A 77 2.53 -4.88 -9.11
CA LEU A 77 3.57 -5.70 -8.48
C LEU A 77 4.65 -6.00 -9.52
N PHE A 78 5.79 -5.33 -9.40
CA PHE A 78 6.89 -5.46 -10.34
C PHE A 78 7.78 -6.66 -10.02
N LEU A 79 8.16 -6.81 -8.75
CA LEU A 79 8.98 -7.92 -8.25
C LEU A 79 8.52 -8.32 -6.86
N HIS A 80 8.65 -9.60 -6.53
CA HIS A 80 8.45 -10.09 -5.17
C HIS A 80 9.34 -11.30 -4.88
N GLY A 81 9.58 -11.55 -3.61
CA GLY A 81 10.19 -12.76 -3.09
C GLY A 81 9.51 -13.15 -1.79
N ASP A 82 10.14 -14.03 -1.02
CA ASP A 82 9.51 -14.59 0.18
C ASP A 82 9.26 -13.52 1.27
N ASN A 83 10.18 -12.57 1.41
CA ASN A 83 10.15 -11.54 2.46
C ASN A 83 10.09 -10.10 1.92
N PHE A 84 9.86 -9.90 0.62
CA PHE A 84 9.71 -8.56 0.06
C PHE A 84 8.72 -8.49 -1.09
N ARG A 85 8.17 -7.28 -1.28
CA ARG A 85 7.37 -6.90 -2.44
C ARG A 85 7.85 -5.55 -2.95
N PHE A 86 7.96 -5.41 -4.27
CA PHE A 86 8.28 -4.16 -4.93
C PHE A 86 7.15 -3.76 -5.88
N TRP A 87 6.49 -2.66 -5.50
CA TRP A 87 5.36 -2.08 -6.18
C TRP A 87 5.78 -0.87 -7.00
N ILE A 88 5.22 -0.74 -8.19
CA ILE A 88 5.35 0.42 -9.06
C ILE A 88 3.94 0.89 -9.39
N LYS A 89 3.64 2.12 -9.00
CA LYS A 89 2.29 2.70 -9.14
C LYS A 89 2.36 4.15 -9.56
N THR A 90 1.33 4.60 -10.24
CA THR A 90 1.08 6.00 -10.46
C THR A 90 0.39 6.61 -9.24
N TRP A 91 0.55 7.92 -9.04
CA TRP A 91 -0.23 8.67 -8.05
C TRP A 91 -1.74 8.43 -8.21
N SER A 92 -2.19 8.37 -9.46
CA SER A 92 -3.59 8.17 -9.80
C SER A 92 -4.11 6.80 -9.34
N GLU A 93 -3.31 5.74 -9.44
CA GLU A 93 -3.65 4.42 -8.92
C GLU A 93 -3.67 4.41 -7.40
N VAL A 94 -2.64 4.97 -6.75
CA VAL A 94 -2.56 5.02 -5.28
C VAL A 94 -3.79 5.71 -4.70
N VAL A 95 -4.16 6.88 -5.23
CA VAL A 95 -5.33 7.63 -4.72
C VAL A 95 -6.62 6.82 -4.94
N ARG A 96 -6.87 6.35 -6.17
CA ARG A 96 -8.10 5.61 -6.49
C ARG A 96 -8.25 4.33 -5.68
N GLU A 97 -7.18 3.56 -5.51
CA GLU A 97 -7.20 2.32 -4.73
C GLU A 97 -7.52 2.58 -3.25
N ASN A 98 -6.95 3.64 -2.67
CA ASN A 98 -7.21 3.99 -1.27
C ASN A 98 -8.61 4.58 -1.07
N GLU A 99 -9.09 5.42 -1.99
CA GLU A 99 -10.48 5.90 -1.98
C GLU A 99 -11.48 4.75 -2.05
N ALA A 100 -11.28 3.80 -2.97
CA ALA A 100 -12.13 2.62 -3.09
C ALA A 100 -12.12 1.76 -1.82
N ARG A 101 -10.94 1.54 -1.22
CA ARG A 101 -10.82 0.80 0.05
C ARG A 101 -11.51 1.52 1.20
N LEU A 102 -11.32 2.84 1.30
CA LEU A 102 -11.96 3.66 2.33
C LEU A 102 -13.48 3.62 2.18
N GLN A 103 -13.99 3.77 0.96
CA GLN A 103 -15.41 3.71 0.66
C GLN A 103 -16.00 2.33 1.02
N PHE A 104 -15.30 1.24 0.69
CA PHE A 104 -15.73 -0.12 1.07
C PHE A 104 -15.84 -0.27 2.59
N VAL A 105 -14.82 0.17 3.34
CA VAL A 105 -14.84 0.12 4.82
C VAL A 105 -15.97 0.97 5.38
N GLN A 106 -16.16 2.19 4.86
CA GLN A 106 -17.25 3.08 5.27
C GLN A 106 -18.62 2.43 5.04
N GLN A 107 -18.85 1.81 3.87
CA GLN A 107 -20.10 1.11 3.57
C GLN A 107 -20.34 -0.04 4.55
N LYS A 108 -19.30 -0.81 4.91
CA LYS A 108 -19.45 -1.90 5.88
C LYS A 108 -19.73 -1.40 7.29
N LEU A 109 -19.07 -0.33 7.72
CA LEU A 109 -19.33 0.29 9.03
C LEU A 109 -20.73 0.92 9.11
N GLN A 110 -21.24 1.52 8.03
CA GLN A 110 -22.62 2.00 7.95
C GLN A 110 -23.64 0.86 8.00
N VAL A 111 -23.30 -0.31 7.46
CA VAL A 111 -24.14 -1.51 7.57
C VAL A 111 -24.10 -2.09 8.99
N GLU A 112 -22.97 -2.00 9.69
CA GLU A 112 -22.79 -2.50 11.06
C GLU A 112 -23.34 -1.56 12.14
N VAL A 113 -23.50 -0.27 11.85
CA VAL A 113 -24.16 0.67 12.74
C VAL A 113 -25.35 1.26 11.99
N SER A 114 -26.51 0.61 12.09
CA SER A 114 -27.72 1.12 11.45
C SER A 114 -28.06 2.51 12.00
N ASP A 115 -28.73 3.35 11.20
CA ASP A 115 -29.18 4.68 11.65
C ASP A 115 -30.03 4.56 12.93
N GLU A 116 -30.80 3.48 13.07
CA GLU A 116 -31.59 3.16 14.26
C GLU A 116 -30.71 2.87 15.49
N GLU A 117 -29.60 2.13 15.34
CA GLU A 117 -28.64 1.89 16.43
C GLU A 117 -27.85 3.15 16.81
N ILE A 118 -27.56 4.03 15.83
CA ILE A 118 -26.94 5.33 16.09
C ILE A 118 -27.90 6.21 16.89
N GLU A 119 -29.16 6.32 16.46
CA GLU A 119 -30.19 7.10 17.16
C GLU A 119 -30.44 6.54 18.56
N GLN A 120 -30.50 5.22 18.72
CA GLN A 120 -30.66 4.58 20.01
C GLN A 120 -29.49 4.89 20.95
N ARG A 121 -28.24 4.76 20.49
CA ARG A 121 -27.05 5.13 21.29
C ARG A 121 -27.00 6.62 21.63
N ILE A 122 -27.41 7.51 20.71
CA ILE A 122 -27.48 8.95 20.96
C ILE A 122 -28.55 9.24 22.02
N SER A 123 -29.71 8.57 21.96
CA SER A 123 -30.78 8.68 22.96
C SER A 123 -30.30 8.22 24.34
N ASP A 124 -29.68 7.04 24.42
CA ASP A 124 -29.17 6.47 25.66
C ASP A 124 -28.08 7.36 26.30
N MET A 125 -27.18 7.93 25.49
CA MET A 125 -26.19 8.90 25.97
C MET A 125 -26.82 10.20 26.47
N ARG A 126 -27.85 10.73 25.80
CA ARG A 126 -28.57 11.93 26.26
C ARG A 126 -29.26 11.70 27.60
N GLN A 127 -29.82 10.52 27.83
CA GLN A 127 -30.45 10.18 29.12
C GLN A 127 -29.44 10.05 30.26
N LEU A 128 -28.22 9.61 29.97
CA LEU A 128 -27.13 9.55 30.95
C LEU A 128 -26.55 10.92 31.33
N VAL A 129 -26.56 11.89 30.41
CA VAL A 129 -26.03 13.26 30.63
C VAL A 129 -27.04 14.17 31.34
N VAL A 130 -28.34 13.83 31.32
CA VAL A 130 -29.42 14.63 31.93
C VAL A 130 -29.75 14.20 33.37
N LYS A 131 -29.01 13.24 33.95
CA LYS A 131 -29.01 12.91 35.38
C LYS A 131 -27.83 13.56 36.09
#